data_AF-A0AA35TVA7-F1
#
_entry.id   AF-A0AA35TVA7-F1
#
_cell.length_a   1.000
_cell.length_b   1.000
_cell.length_c   1.000
_cell.angle_alpha   90.00
_cell.angle_beta   90.00
_cell.angle_gamma   90.00
#
_symmetry.space_group_name_H-M   'P 1'
#
loop_
_entity.id
_entity.type
_entity.pdbx_description
1 polymer ?
#
loop_
_entity_poly.entity_id
_entity_poly.type
_entity_poly.pdbx_seq_one_letter_code
_entity_poly.pdbx_strand_id
1 'polypeptide(L)'
;MNGRRSESTISIIDGPITSSTVYTSAEGSLDFATCSPTAVMGGRPSVSVVADRIAVLVHTSPTGTEVQHCVGVVNGEGQVQWGRHMQFAKGTTPSVSTNDMWMALAVYDNGEGKLSSRYGIVNPETKDITWGKSQNCGSGIQPSVALRTDGKIVEVHEEKHLFKKSLYYRLGQVDMGRCGVHWEHPVKMTSKAANAKIAMSDEGYVVEVHEHEGDSALCYTVGELKDTHIEWGKTHYYDVGSSPNVCIKNWSTASRSFIKTLRQIYSIAWNHQPEADDH
;
A
#
# COMPACT_ATOMS: atom_id res chain seq x y z
N MET A 1 16.94 -6.18 29.13
CA MET A 1 15.64 -6.69 28.66
C MET A 1 15.31 -5.94 27.38
N ASN A 2 15.56 -6.54 26.22
CA ASN A 2 15.32 -5.91 24.92
C ASN A 2 13.95 -6.34 24.42
N GLY A 3 12.95 -5.46 24.55
CA GLY A 3 11.63 -5.67 23.96
C GLY A 3 11.70 -5.48 22.45
N ARG A 4 11.49 -6.55 21.68
CA ARG A 4 11.12 -6.45 20.27
C ARG A 4 9.76 -5.76 20.20
N ARG A 5 9.66 -4.61 19.51
CA ARG A 5 8.38 -4.04 19.10
C ARG A 5 7.82 -4.94 17.99
N SER A 6 6.57 -5.36 18.13
CA SER A 6 5.83 -6.07 17.08
C SER A 6 5.47 -5.10 15.97
N GLU A 7 5.75 -5.48 14.72
CA GLU A 7 5.19 -4.84 13.54
C GLU A 7 3.86 -5.54 13.24
N SER A 8 2.75 -4.80 13.22
CA SER A 8 1.42 -5.33 12.95
C SER A 8 1.02 -4.98 11.51
N THR A 9 0.67 -5.99 10.71
CA THR A 9 0.22 -5.84 9.32
C THR A 9 -1.26 -6.19 9.23
N ILE A 10 -2.07 -5.33 8.63
CA ILE A 10 -3.45 -5.63 8.26
C ILE A 10 -3.48 -6.14 6.80
N SER A 11 -4.11 -7.30 6.60
CA SER A 11 -4.50 -7.80 5.29
C SER A 11 -6.02 -7.97 5.27
N ILE A 12 -6.72 -7.21 4.42
CA ILE A 12 -8.18 -7.31 4.27
C ILE A 12 -8.50 -8.23 3.09
N ILE A 13 -9.38 -9.22 3.34
CA ILE A 13 -9.85 -10.21 2.37
C ILE A 13 -11.31 -9.92 2.06
N ASP A 14 -11.64 -9.60 0.81
CA ASP A 14 -12.97 -9.10 0.47
C ASP A 14 -14.05 -10.20 0.32
N GLY A 15 -15.20 -9.90 0.92
CA GLY A 15 -16.53 -10.48 0.74
C GLY A 15 -17.58 -9.42 1.13
N PRO A 16 -18.89 -9.60 0.86
CA PRO A 16 -19.89 -8.59 1.20
C PRO A 16 -19.82 -8.26 2.69
N ILE A 17 -19.49 -7.00 2.99
CA ILE A 17 -19.25 -6.51 4.33
C ILE A 17 -20.62 -6.35 5.02
N THR A 18 -21.12 -7.42 5.63
CA THR A 18 -22.19 -7.34 6.62
C THR A 18 -21.79 -7.79 8.02
N SER A 19 -20.55 -8.26 8.24
CA SER A 19 -19.97 -8.28 9.58
C SER A 19 -18.45 -8.31 9.55
N SER A 20 -17.85 -7.46 10.37
CA SER A 20 -16.45 -7.44 10.81
C SER A 20 -15.86 -8.83 10.96
N THR A 21 -15.00 -9.24 10.02
CA THR A 21 -14.12 -10.41 10.19
C THR A 21 -12.75 -10.06 9.61
N VAL A 22 -11.77 -9.83 10.48
CA VAL A 22 -10.35 -9.79 10.13
C VAL A 22 -9.89 -11.24 10.05
N TYR A 23 -9.47 -11.69 8.87
CA TYR A 23 -8.85 -13.01 8.74
C TYR A 23 -7.35 -12.84 9.02
N THR A 24 -6.89 -13.35 10.16
CA THR A 24 -5.49 -13.78 10.28
C THR A 24 -5.42 -15.17 9.67
N SER A 25 -4.74 -15.34 8.54
CA SER A 25 -4.50 -16.68 8.00
C SER A 25 -3.53 -17.39 8.94
N ALA A 26 -4.07 -18.25 9.81
CA ALA A 26 -3.31 -19.35 10.35
C ALA A 26 -3.08 -20.35 9.21
N GLU A 27 -1.83 -20.82 9.11
CA GLU A 27 -1.30 -21.85 8.20
C GLU A 27 -0.56 -21.35 6.95
N GLY A 28 0.76 -21.60 7.00
CA GLY A 28 1.79 -21.14 6.07
C GLY A 28 2.77 -20.24 6.81
N SER A 29 3.84 -20.79 7.40
CA SER A 29 4.96 -19.90 7.78
C SER A 29 5.48 -19.28 6.49
N LEU A 30 5.31 -17.97 6.37
CA LEU A 30 6.15 -17.17 5.49
C LEU A 30 7.55 -17.25 6.09
N ASP A 31 8.32 -18.25 5.65
CA ASP A 31 9.74 -18.28 5.89
C ASP A 31 10.33 -17.07 5.16
N PHE A 32 10.58 -16.01 5.92
CA PHE A 32 11.41 -14.91 5.47
C PHE A 32 12.79 -15.49 5.18
N ALA A 33 13.03 -15.87 3.92
CA ALA A 33 14.33 -16.34 3.47
C ALA A 33 15.39 -15.34 3.97
N THR A 34 16.40 -15.83 4.66
CA THR A 34 17.52 -15.01 5.11
C THR A 34 18.11 -14.32 3.90
N CYS A 35 18.00 -12.99 3.86
CA CYS A 35 18.59 -12.15 2.83
C CYS A 35 20.09 -12.50 2.70
N SER A 36 20.52 -12.77 1.46
CA SER A 36 21.94 -12.92 1.13
C SER A 36 22.69 -11.66 1.60
N PRO A 37 23.91 -11.77 2.18
CA PRO A 37 24.51 -10.74 3.05
C PRO A 37 24.95 -9.43 2.36
N THR A 38 24.53 -9.16 1.12
CA THR A 38 24.70 -7.85 0.50
C THR A 38 23.60 -6.89 0.98
N ALA A 39 23.52 -6.69 2.30
CA ALA A 39 22.63 -5.73 2.90
C ALA A 39 23.03 -4.32 2.46
N VAL A 40 22.32 -3.76 1.47
CA VAL A 40 22.38 -2.33 1.18
C VAL A 40 21.68 -1.64 2.33
N MET A 41 22.46 -0.98 3.19
CA MET A 41 22.00 -0.31 4.43
C MET A 41 21.19 0.97 4.14
N GLY A 42 20.12 0.85 3.35
CA GLY A 42 19.16 1.92 3.12
C GLY A 42 18.09 1.99 4.22
N GLY A 43 17.33 3.08 4.26
CA GLY A 43 16.26 3.29 5.23
C GLY A 43 14.90 3.54 4.58
N ARG A 44 13.82 3.33 5.35
CA ARG A 44 12.43 3.64 4.95
C ARG A 44 12.03 2.96 3.63
N PRO A 45 12.06 1.62 3.58
CA PRO A 45 11.66 0.89 2.39
C PRO A 45 10.15 0.98 2.15
N SER A 46 9.75 0.98 0.89
CA SER A 46 8.38 0.76 0.44
C SER A 46 8.42 -0.19 -0.75
N VAL A 47 7.57 -1.22 -0.71
CA VAL A 47 7.50 -2.26 -1.72
C VAL A 47 6.11 -2.34 -2.31
N SER A 48 6.03 -2.57 -3.61
CA SER A 48 4.78 -2.86 -4.32
C SER A 48 5.01 -4.04 -5.26
N VAL A 49 3.98 -4.86 -5.48
CA VAL A 49 4.03 -6.00 -6.39
C VAL A 49 3.07 -5.77 -7.55
N VAL A 50 3.49 -6.11 -8.76
CA VAL A 50 2.67 -6.09 -9.97
C VAL A 50 2.61 -7.48 -10.60
N ALA A 51 1.42 -7.86 -11.07
CA ALA A 51 1.15 -9.12 -11.75
C ALA A 51 1.64 -10.39 -11.00
N ASP A 52 1.63 -10.34 -9.66
CA ASP A 52 2.09 -11.42 -8.75
C ASP A 52 3.53 -11.93 -8.99
N ARG A 53 4.33 -11.20 -9.77
CA ARG A 53 5.64 -11.68 -10.26
C ARG A 53 6.75 -10.67 -10.19
N ILE A 54 6.44 -9.39 -10.08
CA ILE A 54 7.45 -8.34 -10.13
C ILE A 54 7.29 -7.47 -8.89
N ALA A 55 8.36 -7.40 -8.10
CA ALA A 55 8.43 -6.55 -6.93
C ALA A 55 9.22 -5.29 -7.26
N VAL A 56 8.66 -4.13 -6.92
CA VAL A 56 9.33 -2.83 -6.97
C VAL A 56 9.59 -2.39 -5.55
N LEU A 57 10.86 -2.20 -5.21
CA LEU A 57 11.29 -1.63 -3.94
C LEU A 57 11.80 -0.22 -4.20
N VAL A 58 11.35 0.74 -3.39
CA VAL A 58 12.00 2.04 -3.24
C VAL A 58 12.49 2.22 -1.82
N HIS A 59 13.63 2.88 -1.64
CA HIS A 59 14.17 3.16 -0.31
C HIS A 59 15.08 4.39 -0.33
N THR A 60 15.35 4.93 0.85
CA THR A 60 16.37 5.96 1.02
C THR A 60 17.75 5.31 0.97
N SER A 61 18.72 5.94 0.30
CA SER A 61 20.10 5.48 0.24
C SER A 61 20.75 5.43 1.63
N PRO A 62 21.86 4.69 1.79
CA PRO A 62 22.61 4.66 3.06
C PRO A 62 23.11 6.03 3.54
N THR A 63 23.33 6.97 2.62
CA THR A 63 23.72 8.35 2.96
C THR A 63 22.55 9.19 3.47
N GLY A 64 21.30 8.74 3.30
CA GLY A 64 20.12 9.46 3.75
C GLY A 64 19.72 10.64 2.85
N THR A 65 20.24 10.71 1.62
CA THR A 65 20.09 11.91 0.74
C THR A 65 19.47 11.60 -0.62
N GLU A 66 19.33 10.32 -0.96
CA GLU A 66 18.89 9.89 -2.28
C GLU A 66 17.78 8.86 -2.16
N VAL A 67 16.90 8.84 -3.15
CA VAL A 67 15.89 7.81 -3.30
C VAL A 67 16.34 6.86 -4.39
N GLN A 68 16.36 5.57 -4.05
CA GLN A 68 16.76 4.49 -4.92
C GLN A 68 15.58 3.56 -5.19
N HIS A 69 15.56 2.94 -6.35
CA HIS A 69 14.66 1.83 -6.68
C HIS A 69 15.46 0.58 -7.04
N CYS A 70 14.84 -0.58 -6.86
CA CYS A 70 15.24 -1.81 -7.52
C CYS A 70 14.00 -2.62 -7.89
N VAL A 71 14.10 -3.37 -8.99
CA VAL A 71 13.03 -4.25 -9.46
C VAL A 71 13.51 -5.68 -9.33
N GLY A 72 12.66 -6.55 -8.79
CA GLY A 72 12.94 -7.96 -8.60
C GLY A 72 11.86 -8.84 -9.22
N VAL A 73 12.23 -10.07 -9.52
CA VAL A 73 11.29 -11.10 -9.98
C VAL A 73 10.97 -12.02 -8.81
N VAL A 74 9.70 -12.18 -8.49
CA VAL A 74 9.20 -13.14 -7.50
C VAL A 74 9.19 -14.53 -8.14
N ASN A 75 9.88 -15.50 -7.53
CA ASN A 75 9.88 -16.88 -7.99
C ASN A 75 8.66 -17.65 -7.48
N GLY A 76 8.48 -18.90 -7.93
CA GLY A 76 7.37 -19.77 -7.49
C GLY A 76 7.40 -20.18 -6.01
N GLU A 77 8.45 -19.81 -5.28
CA GLU A 77 8.66 -20.09 -3.86
C GLU A 77 8.46 -18.83 -3.00
N GLY A 78 8.03 -17.70 -3.59
CA GLY A 78 7.82 -16.44 -2.88
C GLY A 78 9.10 -15.65 -2.56
N GLN A 79 10.25 -16.05 -3.12
CA GLN A 79 11.50 -15.29 -2.99
C GLN A 79 11.67 -14.28 -4.13
N VAL A 80 12.33 -13.16 -3.84
CA VAL A 80 12.57 -12.10 -4.83
C VAL A 80 14.02 -12.11 -5.31
N GLN A 81 14.21 -12.26 -6.62
CA GLN A 81 15.49 -12.07 -7.29
C GLN A 81 15.66 -10.61 -7.73
N TRP A 82 16.19 -9.79 -6.82
CA TRP A 82 16.42 -8.36 -7.03
C TRP A 82 17.41 -8.05 -8.15
N GLY A 83 17.12 -7.00 -8.90
CA GLY A 83 18.04 -6.35 -9.83
C GLY A 83 18.94 -5.33 -9.14
N ARG A 84 19.51 -4.42 -9.92
CA ARG A 84 20.42 -3.38 -9.42
C ARG A 84 19.63 -2.28 -8.69
N HIS A 85 20.23 -1.72 -7.64
CA HIS A 85 19.78 -0.49 -7.00
C HIS A 85 20.19 0.72 -7.85
N MET A 86 19.21 1.53 -8.25
CA MET A 86 19.39 2.68 -9.12
C MET A 86 18.83 3.93 -8.42
N GLN A 87 19.61 5.01 -8.39
CA GLN A 87 19.11 6.30 -7.93
C GLN A 87 18.19 6.89 -8.98
N PHE A 88 17.02 7.38 -8.55
CA PHE A 88 16.11 8.11 -9.44
C PHE A 88 15.78 9.52 -8.94
N ALA A 89 16.03 9.84 -7.68
CA ALA A 89 15.81 11.17 -7.13
C ALA A 89 16.75 11.52 -5.96
N LYS A 90 16.81 12.80 -5.62
CA LYS A 90 17.28 13.29 -4.31
C LYS A 90 16.08 13.32 -3.36
N GLY A 91 16.28 12.96 -2.11
CA GLY A 91 15.19 12.92 -1.14
C GLY A 91 15.24 11.77 -0.14
N THR A 92 14.18 11.64 0.64
CA THR A 92 13.99 10.62 1.67
C THR A 92 12.53 10.19 1.79
N THR A 93 12.25 9.22 2.66
CA THR A 93 10.87 8.78 3.00
C THR A 93 10.03 8.38 1.77
N PRO A 94 10.55 7.54 0.85
CA PRO A 94 9.78 7.20 -0.34
C PRO A 94 8.65 6.21 -0.05
N SER A 95 7.56 6.34 -0.79
CA SER A 95 6.51 5.33 -0.94
C SER A 95 6.31 5.04 -2.42
N VAL A 96 6.07 3.78 -2.77
CA VAL A 96 5.76 3.35 -4.14
C VAL A 96 4.47 2.55 -4.20
N SER A 97 3.72 2.72 -5.28
CA SER A 97 2.61 1.83 -5.66
C SER A 97 2.73 1.50 -7.14
N THR A 98 2.35 0.27 -7.49
CA THR A 98 2.26 -0.21 -8.87
C THR A 98 0.84 -0.65 -9.21
N ASN A 99 0.53 -0.81 -10.50
CA ASN A 99 -0.73 -1.41 -10.95
C ASN A 99 -0.51 -2.36 -12.14
N ASP A 100 -1.56 -3.05 -12.58
CA ASP A 100 -1.50 -4.07 -13.64
C ASP A 100 -1.21 -3.52 -15.05
N MET A 101 -1.15 -2.19 -15.21
CA MET A 101 -0.69 -1.54 -16.44
C MET A 101 0.83 -1.28 -16.44
N TRP A 102 1.57 -1.95 -15.55
CA TRP A 102 3.02 -1.78 -15.38
C TRP A 102 3.43 -0.37 -14.95
N MET A 103 2.48 0.39 -14.41
CA MET A 103 2.76 1.73 -13.91
C MET A 103 3.41 1.64 -12.53
N ALA A 104 4.31 2.57 -12.25
CA ALA A 104 4.84 2.84 -10.93
C ALA A 104 4.65 4.32 -10.60
N LEU A 105 4.21 4.60 -9.38
CA LEU A 105 4.17 5.94 -8.82
C LEU A 105 4.96 5.94 -7.52
N ALA A 106 6.02 6.75 -7.48
CA ALA A 106 6.76 7.04 -6.26
C ALA A 106 6.42 8.44 -5.75
N VAL A 107 6.21 8.58 -4.44
CA VAL A 107 6.11 9.86 -3.73
C VAL A 107 7.16 9.90 -2.63
N TYR A 108 7.86 11.03 -2.47
CA TYR A 108 8.99 11.16 -1.55
C TYR A 108 9.17 12.60 -1.08
N ASP A 109 9.82 12.80 0.06
CA ASP A 109 10.34 14.12 0.47
C ASP A 109 11.54 14.47 -0.40
N ASN A 110 11.50 15.62 -1.07
CA ASN A 110 12.54 16.04 -2.00
C ASN A 110 13.78 16.66 -1.34
N GLY A 111 13.86 16.70 -0.01
CA GLY A 111 14.96 17.30 0.76
C GLY A 111 14.85 18.81 0.94
N GLU A 112 13.88 19.46 0.31
CA GLU A 112 13.53 20.88 0.50
C GLU A 112 12.31 21.01 1.42
N GLY A 113 11.93 19.90 2.05
CA GLY A 113 10.74 19.74 2.86
C GLY A 113 9.46 20.04 2.10
N LYS A 114 9.42 19.56 0.85
CA LYS A 114 8.26 19.42 -0.02
C LYS A 114 8.17 17.97 -0.47
N LEU A 115 6.97 17.53 -0.78
CA LEU A 115 6.74 16.23 -1.38
C LEU A 115 6.83 16.34 -2.91
N SER A 116 7.52 15.38 -3.51
CA SER A 116 7.63 15.21 -4.96
C SER A 116 7.14 13.83 -5.35
N SER A 117 6.65 13.72 -6.58
CA SER A 117 6.20 12.47 -7.19
C SER A 117 6.94 12.20 -8.49
N ARG A 118 7.09 10.92 -8.83
CA ARG A 118 7.53 10.46 -10.13
C ARG A 118 6.65 9.30 -10.57
N TYR A 119 6.14 9.44 -11.79
CA TYR A 119 5.47 8.39 -12.51
C TYR A 119 6.48 7.67 -13.40
N GLY A 120 6.35 6.36 -13.57
CA GLY A 120 7.22 5.57 -14.44
C GLY A 120 6.55 4.29 -14.92
N ILE A 121 7.22 3.63 -15.88
CA ILE A 121 6.81 2.32 -16.40
C ILE A 121 7.83 1.28 -15.97
N VAL A 122 7.36 0.21 -15.34
CA VAL A 122 8.15 -0.95 -14.94
C VAL A 122 8.44 -1.80 -16.17
N ASN A 123 9.71 -2.09 -16.42
CA ASN A 123 10.13 -3.06 -17.42
C ASN A 123 10.63 -4.33 -16.71
N PRO A 124 9.85 -5.43 -16.74
CA PRO A 124 10.23 -6.67 -16.06
C PRO A 124 11.41 -7.39 -16.72
N GLU A 125 11.61 -7.22 -18.03
CA GLU A 125 12.71 -7.86 -18.77
C GLU A 125 14.06 -7.27 -18.36
N THR A 126 14.13 -5.94 -18.24
CA THR A 126 15.35 -5.24 -17.85
C THR A 126 15.49 -5.07 -16.33
N LYS A 127 14.47 -5.45 -15.56
CA LYS A 127 14.37 -5.21 -14.11
C LYS A 127 14.64 -3.74 -13.76
N ASP A 128 14.00 -2.83 -14.49
CA ASP A 128 14.19 -1.39 -14.31
C ASP A 128 12.88 -0.62 -14.43
N ILE A 129 12.89 0.66 -14.06
CA ILE A 129 11.76 1.58 -14.17
C ILE A 129 12.20 2.80 -14.98
N THR A 130 11.47 3.07 -16.06
CA THR A 130 11.65 4.30 -16.82
C THR A 130 10.86 5.41 -16.13
N TRP A 131 11.51 6.16 -15.25
CA TRP A 131 10.90 7.27 -14.53
C TRP A 131 10.78 8.53 -15.40
N GLY A 132 9.61 9.17 -15.33
CA GLY A 132 9.38 10.52 -15.82
C GLY A 132 10.04 11.59 -14.94
N LYS A 133 9.70 12.85 -15.24
CA LYS A 133 10.20 14.00 -14.50
C LYS A 133 9.64 14.03 -13.07
N SER A 134 10.46 14.54 -12.15
CA SER A 134 9.99 14.85 -10.79
C SER A 134 8.97 15.99 -10.83
N GLN A 135 7.84 15.80 -10.16
CA GLN A 135 6.80 16.81 -10.03
C GLN A 135 6.54 17.11 -8.56
N ASN A 136 6.60 18.39 -8.19
CA ASN A 136 6.20 18.83 -6.86
C ASN A 136 4.70 18.58 -6.66
N CYS A 137 4.31 17.94 -5.57
CA CYS A 137 2.90 17.68 -5.25
C CYS A 137 2.41 18.43 -4.01
N GLY A 138 3.29 19.08 -3.24
CA GLY A 138 2.90 19.92 -2.09
C GLY A 138 3.90 19.90 -0.95
N SER A 139 3.44 20.25 0.26
CA SER A 139 4.20 20.16 1.51
C SER A 139 3.75 18.97 2.34
N GLY A 140 4.64 18.44 3.18
CA GLY A 140 4.32 17.34 4.09
C GLY A 140 5.54 16.47 4.36
N ILE A 141 5.37 15.46 5.19
CA ILE A 141 6.37 14.43 5.47
C ILE A 141 5.72 13.06 5.50
N GLN A 142 6.53 12.00 5.39
CA GLN A 142 6.10 10.60 5.52
C GLN A 142 4.96 10.22 4.57
N PRO A 143 5.11 10.43 3.25
CA PRO A 143 4.05 10.11 2.31
C PRO A 143 3.80 8.60 2.25
N SER A 144 2.56 8.22 1.95
CA SER A 144 2.18 6.89 1.51
C SER A 144 1.22 7.01 0.34
N VAL A 145 1.39 6.18 -0.69
CA VAL A 145 0.64 6.30 -1.95
C VAL A 145 0.04 4.97 -2.37
N ALA A 146 -1.17 5.02 -2.92
CA ALA A 146 -1.86 3.92 -3.59
C ALA A 146 -2.28 4.36 -5.00
N LEU A 147 -2.08 3.47 -5.97
CA LEU A 147 -2.35 3.69 -7.40
C LEU A 147 -3.34 2.63 -7.89
N ARG A 148 -4.47 3.08 -8.45
CA ARG A 148 -5.49 2.22 -9.05
C ARG A 148 -5.16 1.90 -10.51
N THR A 149 -5.75 0.84 -11.05
CA THR A 149 -5.57 0.44 -12.46
C THR A 149 -6.02 1.51 -13.46
N ASP A 150 -7.01 2.35 -13.15
CA ASP A 150 -7.42 3.47 -14.03
C ASP A 150 -6.59 4.76 -13.87
N GLY A 151 -5.49 4.69 -13.10
CA GLY A 151 -4.60 5.81 -12.86
C GLY A 151 -5.07 6.78 -11.78
N LYS A 152 -6.18 6.50 -11.07
CA LYS A 152 -6.54 7.26 -9.86
C LYS A 152 -5.52 6.99 -8.76
N ILE A 153 -5.24 8.04 -8.00
CA ILE A 153 -4.22 8.03 -6.95
C ILE A 153 -4.84 8.52 -5.66
N VAL A 154 -4.50 7.85 -4.56
CA VAL A 154 -4.67 8.37 -3.21
C VAL A 154 -3.29 8.46 -2.58
N GLU A 155 -2.97 9.62 -2.03
CA GLU A 155 -1.78 9.82 -1.21
C GLU A 155 -2.20 10.32 0.16
N VAL A 156 -1.50 9.87 1.19
CA VAL A 156 -1.61 10.42 2.54
C VAL A 156 -0.24 10.91 3.02
N HIS A 157 -0.23 11.98 3.79
CA HIS A 157 0.99 12.52 4.41
C HIS A 157 0.69 13.26 5.69
N GLU A 158 1.73 13.41 6.50
CA GLU A 158 1.68 14.19 7.73
C GLU A 158 2.02 15.65 7.49
N GLU A 159 1.40 16.52 8.30
CA GLU A 159 1.81 17.91 8.41
C GLU A 159 3.28 18.01 8.86
N LYS A 160 4.04 18.89 8.21
CA LYS A 160 5.47 19.10 8.51
C LYS A 160 5.73 19.74 9.89
N HIS A 161 4.71 20.31 10.53
CA HIS A 161 4.89 21.06 11.77
C HIS A 161 5.06 20.13 12.98
N LEU A 162 6.21 20.24 13.65
CA LEU A 162 6.64 19.43 14.80
C LEU A 162 5.62 19.28 15.95
N PHE A 163 4.70 20.23 16.09
CA PHE A 163 3.70 20.27 17.16
C PHE A 163 2.26 20.08 16.68
N LYS A 164 2.06 19.82 15.39
CA LYS A 164 0.75 19.57 14.79
C LYS A 164 0.81 18.27 14.00
N LYS A 165 0.31 17.19 14.58
CA LYS A 165 0.19 15.89 13.90
C LYS A 165 -1.13 15.78 13.17
N SER A 166 -1.33 16.65 12.18
CA SER A 166 -2.49 16.53 11.28
C SER A 166 -2.15 15.58 10.14
N LEU A 167 -3.05 14.64 9.86
CA LEU A 167 -2.98 13.82 8.66
C LEU A 167 -3.74 14.49 7.52
N TYR A 168 -3.24 14.39 6.30
CA TYR A 168 -3.88 14.84 5.09
C TYR A 168 -3.94 13.69 4.09
N TYR A 169 -5.00 13.66 3.29
CA TYR A 169 -5.02 12.88 2.05
C TYR A 169 -5.12 13.83 0.85
N ARG A 170 -4.68 13.39 -0.31
CA ARG A 170 -4.95 14.06 -1.58
C ARG A 170 -5.24 13.04 -2.67
N LEU A 171 -6.02 13.49 -3.65
CA LEU A 171 -6.28 12.71 -4.84
C LEU A 171 -5.35 13.13 -5.97
N GLY A 172 -5.10 12.19 -6.87
CA GLY A 172 -4.43 12.49 -8.13
C GLY A 172 -4.97 11.63 -9.27
N GLN A 173 -4.59 12.00 -10.48
CA GLN A 173 -4.86 11.25 -11.69
C GLN A 173 -3.59 11.21 -12.54
N VAL A 174 -3.19 10.03 -12.97
CA VAL A 174 -2.10 9.93 -13.96
C VAL A 174 -2.57 10.51 -15.29
N ASP A 175 -1.79 11.44 -15.83
CA ASP A 175 -1.92 11.94 -17.19
C ASP A 175 -1.07 11.06 -18.12
N MET A 176 -1.72 10.05 -18.69
CA MET A 176 -1.09 9.08 -19.61
C MET A 176 -0.53 9.74 -20.87
N GLY A 177 -1.10 10.88 -21.30
CA GLY A 177 -0.66 11.60 -22.48
C GLY A 177 0.57 12.47 -22.25
N ARG A 178 0.83 12.87 -20.99
CA ARG A 178 1.95 13.76 -20.61
C ARG A 178 2.98 13.10 -19.68
N CYS A 179 2.83 11.82 -19.38
CA CYS A 179 3.68 11.06 -18.47
C CYS A 179 3.89 11.79 -17.12
N GLY A 180 2.80 12.31 -16.54
CA GLY A 180 2.80 13.08 -15.30
C GLY A 180 1.59 12.79 -14.43
N VAL A 181 1.44 13.55 -13.34
CA VAL A 181 0.30 13.39 -12.42
C VAL A 181 -0.43 14.73 -12.26
N HIS A 182 -1.74 14.74 -12.42
CA HIS A 182 -2.57 15.84 -11.96
C HIS A 182 -2.88 15.62 -10.48
N TRP A 183 -2.45 16.53 -9.61
CA TRP A 183 -2.69 16.46 -8.17
C TRP A 183 -3.76 17.45 -7.77
N GLU A 184 -4.73 16.98 -6.99
CA GLU A 184 -5.72 17.83 -6.34
C GLU A 184 -5.15 18.46 -5.06
N HIS A 185 -5.86 19.45 -4.53
CA HIS A 185 -5.51 20.05 -3.24
C HIS A 185 -5.65 19.02 -2.10
N PRO A 186 -4.74 19.04 -1.10
CA PRO A 186 -4.83 18.14 0.04
C PRO A 186 -6.00 18.49 0.95
N VAL A 187 -6.65 17.45 1.47
CA VAL A 187 -7.79 17.53 2.40
C VAL A 187 -7.33 17.04 3.76
N LYS A 188 -7.60 17.83 4.80
CA LYS A 188 -7.25 17.49 6.17
C LYS A 188 -8.15 16.36 6.70
N MET A 189 -7.55 15.32 7.26
CA MET A 189 -8.26 14.27 7.98
C MET A 189 -8.55 14.70 9.42
N THR A 190 -9.60 14.14 10.02
CA THR A 190 -10.05 14.51 11.37
C THR A 190 -9.16 13.93 12.48
N SER A 191 -8.34 12.91 12.18
CA SER A 191 -7.47 12.24 13.13
C SER A 191 -6.19 13.03 13.41
N LYS A 192 -5.79 13.04 14.68
CA LYS A 192 -4.41 13.32 15.08
C LYS A 192 -3.64 12.02 15.00
N ALA A 193 -2.70 11.95 14.06
CA ALA A 193 -2.15 10.68 13.63
C ALA A 193 -0.70 10.82 13.16
N ALA A 194 0.04 9.72 13.23
CA ALA A 194 1.40 9.61 12.72
C ALA A 194 1.61 8.27 12.00
N ASN A 195 2.66 8.21 11.19
CA ASN A 195 3.13 7.05 10.44
C ASN A 195 2.07 6.42 9.53
N ALA A 196 1.15 7.24 9.01
CA ALA A 196 0.03 6.76 8.21
C ALA A 196 0.46 5.98 6.97
N LYS A 197 -0.32 4.96 6.61
CA LYS A 197 -0.18 4.18 5.36
C LYS A 197 -1.54 4.02 4.70
N ILE A 198 -1.53 3.92 3.38
CA ILE A 198 -2.73 3.86 2.56
C ILE A 198 -2.65 2.68 1.58
N ALA A 199 -3.77 2.01 1.38
CA ALA A 199 -3.98 1.05 0.31
C ALA A 199 -5.33 1.30 -0.37
N MET A 200 -5.45 0.97 -1.66
CA MET A 200 -6.67 1.17 -2.43
C MET A 200 -6.91 0.01 -3.39
N SER A 201 -8.16 -0.44 -3.47
CA SER A 201 -8.60 -1.47 -4.41
C SER A 201 -9.03 -0.89 -5.75
N ASP A 202 -9.14 -1.74 -6.77
CA ASP A 202 -9.69 -1.36 -8.07
C ASP A 202 -11.18 -1.03 -8.02
N GLU A 203 -11.91 -1.55 -7.02
CA GLU A 203 -13.30 -1.17 -6.75
C GLU A 203 -13.42 0.22 -6.10
N GLY A 204 -12.31 0.84 -5.69
CA GLY A 204 -12.30 2.15 -5.06
C GLY A 204 -12.46 2.13 -3.53
N TYR A 205 -12.39 0.97 -2.87
CA TYR A 205 -12.25 0.93 -1.42
C TYR A 205 -10.84 1.36 -1.02
N VAL A 206 -10.76 2.26 -0.04
CA VAL A 206 -9.51 2.84 0.47
C VAL A 206 -9.38 2.49 1.95
N VAL A 207 -8.21 2.01 2.36
CA VAL A 207 -7.90 1.70 3.76
C VAL A 207 -6.71 2.53 4.19
N GLU A 208 -6.90 3.33 5.22
CA GLU A 208 -5.85 4.09 5.88
C GLU A 208 -5.58 3.48 7.26
N VAL A 209 -4.30 3.34 7.62
CA VAL A 209 -3.87 2.91 8.95
C VAL A 209 -2.87 3.91 9.52
N HIS A 210 -2.98 4.21 10.81
CA HIS A 210 -2.07 5.13 11.49
C HIS A 210 -1.82 4.74 12.95
N GLU A 211 -0.78 5.33 13.51
CA GLU A 211 -0.63 5.47 14.95
C GLU A 211 -1.45 6.67 15.43
N HIS A 212 -2.30 6.46 16.43
CA HIS A 212 -2.98 7.54 17.12
C HIS A 212 -1.96 8.39 17.89
N GLU A 213 -2.17 9.70 17.94
CA GLU A 213 -1.26 10.59 18.65
C GLU A 213 -1.35 10.39 20.17
N GLY A 214 -0.25 9.96 20.79
CA GLY A 214 -0.03 10.08 22.24
C GLY A 214 -0.22 8.79 23.03
N ASP A 215 -0.77 7.75 22.41
CA ASP A 215 -0.77 6.37 22.90
C ASP A 215 -0.41 5.47 21.71
N SER A 216 0.31 4.37 21.94
CA SER A 216 0.79 3.49 20.86
C SER A 216 -0.35 2.74 20.13
N ALA A 217 -1.58 3.24 20.19
CA ALA A 217 -2.73 2.68 19.53
C ALA A 217 -2.58 2.76 18.00
N LEU A 218 -2.84 1.64 17.35
CA LEU A 218 -2.95 1.52 15.92
C LEU A 218 -4.43 1.53 15.54
N CYS A 219 -4.75 2.43 14.61
CA CYS A 219 -6.09 2.67 14.13
C CYS A 219 -6.17 2.45 12.63
N TYR A 220 -7.36 2.13 12.13
CA TYR A 220 -7.67 2.13 10.71
C TYR A 220 -8.97 2.88 10.42
N THR A 221 -9.11 3.40 9.22
CA THR A 221 -10.38 3.85 8.66
C THR A 221 -10.53 3.32 7.24
N VAL A 222 -11.77 3.04 6.86
CA VAL A 222 -12.12 2.57 5.51
C VAL A 222 -12.98 3.64 4.86
N GLY A 223 -12.73 3.94 3.60
CA GLY A 223 -13.52 4.86 2.81
C GLY A 223 -13.77 4.35 1.41
N GLU A 224 -14.70 5.01 0.72
CA GLU A 224 -14.97 4.76 -0.70
C GLU A 224 -14.51 5.98 -1.51
N LEU A 225 -13.68 5.72 -2.52
CA LEU A 225 -13.23 6.75 -3.46
C LEU A 225 -14.41 7.18 -4.33
N LYS A 226 -14.78 8.45 -4.19
CA LYS A 226 -15.66 9.17 -5.12
C LYS A 226 -14.80 9.97 -6.10
N ASP A 227 -15.42 10.60 -7.09
CA ASP A 227 -14.70 11.28 -8.17
C ASP A 227 -13.70 12.36 -7.66
N THR A 228 -14.08 13.07 -6.60
CA THR A 228 -13.38 14.26 -6.09
C THR A 228 -12.98 14.18 -4.62
N HIS A 229 -13.38 13.13 -3.90
CA HIS A 229 -13.08 12.96 -2.48
C HIS A 229 -13.18 11.50 -2.07
N ILE A 230 -12.79 11.19 -0.84
CA ILE A 230 -13.02 9.88 -0.23
C ILE A 230 -14.12 10.06 0.81
N GLU A 231 -15.17 9.25 0.70
CA GLU A 231 -16.21 9.18 1.72
C GLU A 231 -15.72 8.24 2.83
N TRP A 232 -15.11 8.83 3.86
CA TRP A 232 -14.54 8.09 4.98
C TRP A 232 -15.60 7.60 5.95
N GLY A 233 -15.46 6.36 6.38
CA GLY A 233 -16.18 5.79 7.51
C GLY A 233 -15.59 6.20 8.86
N LYS A 234 -16.05 5.50 9.90
CA LYS A 234 -15.56 5.68 11.27
C LYS A 234 -14.14 5.11 11.41
N THR A 235 -13.31 5.76 12.22
CA THR A 235 -12.01 5.23 12.65
C THR A 235 -12.18 4.16 13.74
N HIS A 236 -11.42 3.07 13.62
CA HIS A 236 -11.44 1.92 14.52
C HIS A 236 -10.04 1.63 15.05
N TYR A 237 -9.93 1.42 16.36
CA TYR A 237 -8.75 0.83 17.00
C TYR A 237 -8.65 -0.66 16.64
N TYR A 238 -7.44 -1.16 16.37
CA TYR A 238 -7.24 -2.59 16.11
C TYR A 238 -6.10 -3.23 16.92
N ASP A 239 -5.06 -2.48 17.30
CA ASP A 239 -3.90 -3.04 18.02
C ASP A 239 -3.06 -1.93 18.69
N VAL A 240 -1.96 -2.28 19.35
CA VAL A 240 -0.89 -1.37 19.76
C VAL A 240 0.42 -1.67 19.05
N GLY A 241 1.19 -0.65 18.68
CA GLY A 241 2.48 -0.83 18.02
C GLY A 241 3.06 0.47 17.45
N SER A 242 3.93 0.31 16.46
CA SER A 242 4.52 1.43 15.71
C SER A 242 4.84 1.04 14.28
N SER A 243 4.85 2.02 13.38
CA SER A 243 5.08 1.94 11.95
C SER A 243 4.13 0.94 11.28
N PRO A 244 2.79 1.14 11.38
CA PRO A 244 1.84 0.21 10.77
C PRO A 244 2.03 0.17 9.25
N ASN A 245 1.57 -0.92 8.64
CA ASN A 245 1.50 -1.08 7.20
C ASN A 245 0.17 -1.71 6.78
N VAL A 246 -0.25 -1.43 5.55
CA VAL A 246 -1.51 -1.91 5.00
C VAL A 246 -1.33 -2.27 3.53
N CYS A 247 -1.93 -3.37 3.14
CA CYS A 247 -2.10 -3.74 1.75
C CYS A 247 -3.54 -4.22 1.52
N ILE A 248 -4.01 -4.06 0.28
CA ILE A 248 -5.30 -4.59 -0.17
C ILE A 248 -5.05 -5.40 -1.43
N LYS A 249 -5.70 -6.56 -1.52
CA LYS A 249 -5.58 -7.44 -2.68
C LYS A 249 -6.79 -7.27 -3.58
N ASN A 250 -6.56 -6.89 -4.82
CA ASN A 250 -7.59 -6.95 -5.85
C ASN A 250 -7.78 -8.41 -6.28
N TRP A 251 -8.99 -8.95 -6.11
CA TRP A 251 -9.30 -10.26 -6.66
C TRP A 251 -9.64 -10.15 -8.14
N SER A 252 -8.88 -10.86 -8.97
CA SER A 252 -9.19 -11.03 -10.38
C SER A 252 -10.62 -11.55 -10.58
N THR A 253 -11.26 -11.17 -11.68
CA THR A 253 -12.61 -11.63 -12.05
C THR A 253 -12.74 -13.16 -12.02
N ALA A 254 -11.68 -13.89 -12.35
CA ALA A 254 -11.63 -15.36 -12.29
C ALA A 254 -11.69 -15.90 -10.85
N SER A 255 -11.08 -15.20 -9.89
CA SER A 255 -11.18 -15.56 -8.48
C SER A 255 -12.55 -15.20 -7.89
N ARG A 256 -13.16 -14.12 -8.39
CA ARG A 256 -14.54 -13.73 -8.04
C ARG A 256 -15.55 -14.77 -8.53
N SER A 257 -15.37 -15.35 -9.72
CA SER A 257 -16.22 -16.45 -10.20
C SER A 257 -16.01 -17.73 -9.39
N PHE A 258 -14.77 -18.09 -9.07
CA PHE A 258 -14.47 -19.26 -8.23
C PHE A 258 -15.08 -19.15 -6.82
N ILE A 259 -14.99 -17.99 -6.16
CA ILE A 259 -15.60 -17.77 -4.84
C ILE A 259 -17.14 -17.77 -4.92
N LYS A 260 -17.73 -17.18 -5.97
CA LYS A 260 -19.19 -17.23 -6.19
C LYS A 260 -19.66 -18.68 -6.42
N THR A 261 -18.95 -19.45 -7.23
CA THR A 261 -19.26 -20.85 -7.51
C THR A 261 -19.10 -21.70 -6.24
N LEU A 262 -18.05 -21.50 -5.44
CA LEU A 262 -17.89 -22.19 -4.16
C LEU A 262 -19.04 -21.88 -3.20
N ARG A 263 -19.45 -20.61 -3.06
CA ARG A 263 -20.60 -20.24 -2.23
C ARG A 263 -21.90 -20.89 -2.71
N GLN A 264 -22.09 -20.99 -4.02
CA GLN A 264 -23.27 -21.63 -4.62
C GLN A 264 -23.26 -23.16 -4.42
N ILE A 265 -22.09 -23.80 -4.51
CA ILE A 265 -21.93 -25.23 -4.21
C ILE A 265 -22.19 -25.50 -2.72
N TYR A 266 -21.65 -24.68 -1.81
CA TYR A 266 -21.88 -24.83 -0.38
C TYR A 266 -23.37 -24.61 0.00
N SER A 267 -24.06 -23.66 -0.63
CA SER A 267 -25.50 -23.46 -0.38
C SER A 267 -26.36 -24.62 -0.89
N ILE A 268 -25.97 -25.26 -1.99
CA ILE A 268 -26.67 -26.43 -2.54
C ILE A 268 -26.43 -27.66 -1.65
N ALA A 269 -25.19 -27.86 -1.19
CA ALA A 269 -24.81 -28.97 -0.33
C ALA A 269 -25.48 -28.90 1.06
N TRP A 270 -25.73 -27.70 1.59
CA TRP A 270 -26.44 -27.53 2.87
C TRP A 270 -27.96 -27.65 2.77
N ASN A 271 -28.55 -27.37 1.61
CA ASN A 271 -30.00 -27.51 1.38
C ASN A 271 -30.42 -28.94 0.98
N HIS A 272 -29.49 -29.90 0.94
CA HIS A 272 -29.75 -31.31 0.62
C HIS A 272 -29.41 -32.26 1.78
N GLN A 273 -29.38 -31.78 3.04
CA GLN A 273 -29.49 -32.74 4.15
C GLN A 273 -30.87 -33.41 4.08
N PRO A 274 -30.96 -34.75 3.94
CA PRO A 274 -32.25 -35.42 3.98
C PRO A 274 -32.86 -35.19 5.36
N GLU A 275 -34.12 -34.77 5.38
CA GLU A 275 -34.94 -34.79 6.59
C GLU A 275 -34.82 -36.20 7.18
N ALA A 276 -34.36 -36.28 8.42
CA ALA A 276 -34.36 -37.55 9.13
C ALA A 276 -35.82 -37.96 9.32
N ASP A 277 -36.21 -39.05 8.65
CA ASP A 277 -37.50 -39.69 8.89
C ASP A 277 -37.55 -40.12 10.37
N ASP A 278 -38.36 -39.41 11.16
CA ASP A 278 -38.71 -39.80 12.52
C ASP A 278 -39.57 -41.08 12.47
N HIS A 279 -39.00 -42.20 12.94
CA HIS A 279 -39.69 -43.45 13.26
C HIS A 279 -39.47 -43.81 14.73
#